data_AF-A0A6J4V9E1-F1
#
_entry.id   AF-A0A6J4V9E1-F1
#
_cell.length_a   1.000
_cell.length_b   1.000
_cell.length_c   1.000
_cell.angle_alpha   90.00
_cell.angle_beta   90.00
_cell.angle_gamma   90.00
#
_symmetry.space_group_name_H-M   'P 1'
#
loop_
_entity.id
_entity.type
_entity.pdbx_description
1 polymer ?
#
loop_
_entity_poly.entity_id
_entity_poly.type
_entity_poly.pdbx_seq_one_letter_code
_entity_poly.pdbx_strand_id
1 'polypeptide(L)'
;MTTHDAGTGLAPLAFRPLPLGVIRPGGWLARQLRIQADGLSGHLDEFWPDIARSAWIGGGASGWERGPYWLDGIVPLAFLLDDEGLKAKVHRWVAEILARQRPDGWFGTETDTKVSTDKDVASGRDLSSYPHDPWPRYLVLKALTQYHEATGDGRVIPAMGRFLRWLDDDLDRHPLRSWARIRWADLVVSIHWLHDRTGEDWLLALAAKIHEQGFDWRGHFARFPQRERSMREERDLTTHVVNNAMAIKAPGVWYRQSGDPADRVAAHRIISELDRYH
;
A
#
# COMPACT_ATOMS: atom_id res chain seq x y z
N MET A 1 19.07 11.62 -28.54
CA MET A 1 17.73 12.05 -28.97
C MET A 1 17.02 10.82 -29.52
N THR A 2 16.32 10.12 -28.65
CA THR A 2 15.42 9.00 -28.96
C THR A 2 14.24 9.20 -28.03
N THR A 3 13.30 10.04 -28.46
CA THR A 3 11.98 10.14 -27.86
C THR A 3 11.28 8.82 -28.13
N HIS A 4 11.33 7.91 -27.18
CA HIS A 4 10.37 6.82 -27.13
C HIS A 4 9.02 7.48 -26.87
N ASP A 5 8.17 7.45 -27.88
CA ASP A 5 6.75 7.71 -27.76
C ASP A 5 6.21 6.64 -26.80
N ALA A 6 6.21 6.94 -25.50
CA ALA A 6 5.59 6.11 -24.50
C ALA A 6 4.11 6.07 -24.83
N GLY A 7 3.64 4.93 -25.34
CA GLY A 7 2.23 4.75 -25.68
C GLY A 7 1.36 5.27 -24.55
N THR A 8 0.43 6.14 -24.88
CA THR A 8 -0.53 6.76 -23.96
C THR A 8 -1.46 5.66 -23.40
N GLY A 9 -0.99 4.95 -22.38
CA GLY A 9 -1.77 3.90 -21.73
C GLY A 9 -0.92 2.88 -20.96
N LEU A 10 -1.54 2.31 -19.93
CA LEU A 10 -0.97 1.25 -19.12
C LEU A 10 -0.99 -0.08 -19.88
N ALA A 11 0.13 -0.81 -19.90
CA ALA A 11 0.20 -2.12 -20.53
C ALA A 11 -0.87 -3.07 -19.94
N PRO A 12 -1.53 -3.87 -20.80
CA PRO A 12 -2.63 -4.71 -20.37
C PRO A 12 -2.14 -5.81 -19.44
N LEU A 13 -2.96 -6.16 -18.45
CA LEU A 13 -2.72 -7.34 -17.62
C LEU A 13 -2.80 -8.60 -18.48
N ALA A 14 -1.79 -9.49 -18.34
CA ALA A 14 -1.82 -10.81 -18.97
C ALA A 14 -2.99 -11.67 -18.43
N PHE A 15 -3.27 -11.55 -17.13
CA PHE A 15 -4.42 -12.14 -16.46
C PHE A 15 -5.16 -11.08 -15.66
N ARG A 16 -6.47 -10.99 -15.83
CA ARG A 16 -7.30 -10.05 -15.08
C ARG A 16 -7.68 -10.68 -13.73
N PRO A 17 -7.46 -10.01 -12.59
CA PRO A 17 -7.94 -10.50 -11.31
C PRO A 17 -9.47 -10.55 -11.33
N LEU A 18 -10.02 -11.57 -10.68
CA LEU A 18 -11.46 -11.65 -10.43
C LEU A 18 -11.81 -10.74 -9.25
N PRO A 19 -12.95 -10.03 -9.28
CA PRO A 19 -13.40 -9.22 -8.16
C PRO A 19 -13.47 -10.02 -6.85
N LEU A 20 -13.17 -9.35 -5.74
CA LEU A 20 -13.25 -9.94 -4.41
C LEU A 20 -14.66 -10.50 -4.15
N GLY A 21 -14.73 -11.75 -3.69
CA GLY A 21 -15.98 -12.44 -3.37
C GLY A 21 -16.57 -13.30 -4.50
N VAL A 22 -16.05 -13.20 -5.74
CA VAL A 22 -16.45 -14.07 -6.86
C VAL A 22 -16.01 -15.52 -6.63
N ILE A 23 -14.82 -15.71 -6.05
CA ILE A 23 -14.34 -17.03 -5.61
C ILE A 23 -14.55 -17.15 -4.11
N ARG A 24 -15.09 -18.30 -3.69
CA ARG A 24 -15.29 -18.63 -2.28
C ARG A 24 -14.31 -19.72 -1.82
N PRO A 25 -13.73 -19.58 -0.62
CA PRO A 25 -12.81 -20.57 -0.07
C PRO A 25 -13.58 -21.86 0.28
N GLY A 26 -12.95 -23.02 0.06
CA GLY A 26 -13.47 -24.32 0.49
C GLY A 26 -12.47 -25.08 1.36
N GLY A 27 -12.91 -26.16 2.00
CA GLY A 27 -12.07 -27.12 2.72
C GLY A 27 -11.11 -26.47 3.73
N TRP A 28 -9.82 -26.81 3.62
CA TRP A 28 -8.80 -26.33 4.55
C TRP A 28 -8.65 -24.81 4.56
N LEU A 29 -8.70 -24.15 3.39
CA LEU A 29 -8.57 -22.69 3.30
C LEU A 29 -9.73 -21.98 3.99
N ALA A 30 -10.97 -22.44 3.78
CA ALA A 30 -12.14 -21.90 4.47
C ALA A 30 -11.99 -22.00 6.00
N ARG A 31 -11.45 -23.14 6.48
CA ARG A 31 -11.17 -23.33 7.90
C ARG A 31 -10.09 -22.38 8.42
N GLN A 32 -9.02 -22.13 7.67
CA GLN A 32 -7.98 -21.17 8.09
C GLN A 32 -8.52 -19.74 8.19
N LEU A 33 -9.31 -19.32 7.21
CA LEU A 33 -9.96 -18.00 7.25
C LEU A 33 -10.93 -17.91 8.42
N ARG A 34 -11.72 -18.96 8.68
CA ARG A 34 -12.61 -18.99 9.86
C ARG A 34 -11.84 -18.89 11.17
N ILE A 35 -10.69 -19.58 11.31
CA ILE A 35 -9.82 -19.44 12.49
C ILE A 35 -9.30 -18.01 12.65
N GLN A 36 -8.94 -17.33 11.55
CA GLN A 36 -8.53 -15.92 11.62
C GLN A 36 -9.69 -15.01 12.04
N ALA A 37 -10.87 -15.22 11.46
CA ALA A 37 -12.10 -14.49 11.77
C ALA A 37 -12.51 -14.63 13.23
N ASP A 38 -12.55 -15.87 13.75
CA ASP A 38 -12.94 -16.17 15.12
C ASP A 38 -11.80 -15.86 16.13
N GLY A 39 -10.63 -15.46 15.64
CA GLY A 39 -9.42 -15.14 16.41
C GLY A 39 -9.08 -13.65 16.41
N LEU A 40 -7.80 -13.31 16.50
CA LEU A 40 -7.37 -11.91 16.61
C LEU A 40 -7.92 -11.05 15.47
N SER A 41 -7.77 -11.46 14.21
CA SER A 41 -8.10 -10.62 13.05
C SER A 41 -9.54 -10.09 13.08
N GLY A 42 -10.52 -10.93 13.45
CA GLY A 42 -11.92 -10.51 13.53
C GLY A 42 -12.31 -9.79 14.81
N HIS A 43 -11.45 -9.75 15.84
CA HIS A 43 -11.78 -9.20 17.17
C HIS A 43 -10.85 -8.06 17.63
N LEU A 44 -9.81 -7.67 16.86
CA LEU A 44 -8.90 -6.59 17.26
C LEU A 44 -9.62 -5.24 17.50
N ASP A 45 -10.73 -4.98 16.79
CA ASP A 45 -11.55 -3.78 16.98
C ASP A 45 -12.33 -3.73 18.30
N GLU A 46 -12.37 -4.83 19.05
CA GLU A 46 -13.10 -4.94 20.30
C GLU A 46 -12.25 -4.58 21.52
N PHE A 47 -10.94 -4.83 21.46
CA PHE A 47 -10.07 -4.66 22.62
C PHE A 47 -8.78 -3.89 22.35
N TRP A 48 -8.28 -3.87 21.11
CA TRP A 48 -6.99 -3.27 20.83
C TRP A 48 -7.16 -1.77 20.52
N PRO A 49 -6.62 -0.84 21.34
CA PRO A 49 -6.94 0.59 21.20
C PRO A 49 -6.65 1.19 19.82
N ASP A 50 -5.58 0.75 19.16
CA ASP A 50 -5.17 1.27 17.84
C ASP A 50 -6.17 0.94 16.73
N ILE A 51 -7.08 -0.01 16.97
CA ILE A 51 -8.20 -0.36 16.10
C ILE A 51 -9.49 0.18 16.72
N ALA A 52 -9.84 -0.26 17.93
CA ALA A 52 -11.09 0.08 18.61
C ALA A 52 -11.33 1.61 18.74
N ARG A 53 -10.25 2.37 18.93
CA ARG A 53 -10.25 3.83 19.10
C ARG A 53 -9.31 4.51 18.10
N SER A 54 -9.13 3.92 16.93
CA SER A 54 -8.22 4.45 15.90
C SER A 54 -8.59 5.87 15.48
N ALA A 55 -7.60 6.74 15.25
CA ALA A 55 -7.85 8.08 14.71
C ALA A 55 -8.47 8.03 13.30
N TRP A 56 -8.29 6.94 12.54
CA TRP A 56 -8.94 6.70 11.25
C TRP A 56 -10.47 6.69 11.31
N ILE A 57 -11.03 6.37 12.48
CA ILE A 57 -12.48 6.36 12.74
C ILE A 57 -12.88 7.41 13.80
N GLY A 58 -12.03 8.42 14.01
CA GLY A 58 -12.28 9.54 14.92
C GLY A 58 -12.01 9.27 16.40
N GLY A 59 -11.33 8.16 16.74
CA GLY A 59 -10.86 7.91 18.09
C GLY A 59 -9.54 8.62 18.41
N GLY A 60 -9.04 8.42 19.64
CA GLY A 60 -7.83 9.07 20.16
C GLY A 60 -6.58 8.19 20.22
N ALA A 61 -6.60 6.99 19.63
CA ALA A 61 -5.43 6.12 19.49
C ALA A 61 -4.71 6.39 18.16
N SER A 62 -3.67 5.61 17.83
CA SER A 62 -2.86 5.86 16.64
C SER A 62 -3.66 5.83 15.33
N GLY A 63 -3.34 6.76 14.45
CA GLY A 63 -3.79 6.92 13.06
C GLY A 63 -2.65 6.74 12.07
N TRP A 64 -1.60 6.01 12.46
CA TRP A 64 -0.54 5.58 11.55
C TRP A 64 -0.96 4.27 10.84
N GLU A 65 -0.13 3.24 10.83
CA GLU A 65 -0.24 2.07 9.96
C GLU A 65 -1.12 0.92 10.47
N ARG A 66 -1.30 0.78 11.80
CA ARG A 66 -1.97 -0.40 12.39
C ARG A 66 -3.44 -0.55 11.97
N GLY A 67 -4.22 0.54 12.00
CA GLY A 67 -5.60 0.57 11.51
C GLY A 67 -5.71 0.17 10.03
N PRO A 68 -4.94 0.81 9.13
CA PRO A 68 -4.92 0.46 7.71
C PRO A 68 -4.51 -0.99 7.42
N TYR A 69 -3.53 -1.55 8.13
CA TYR A 69 -3.17 -2.97 7.98
C TYR A 69 -4.29 -3.91 8.42
N TRP A 70 -4.96 -3.60 9.53
CA TRP A 70 -6.12 -4.37 9.96
C TRP A 70 -7.24 -4.28 8.93
N LEU A 71 -7.51 -3.09 8.39
CA LEU A 71 -8.53 -2.88 7.36
C LEU A 71 -8.22 -3.67 6.07
N ASP A 72 -6.97 -3.63 5.61
CA ASP A 72 -6.50 -4.39 4.43
C ASP A 72 -6.65 -5.91 4.61
N GLY A 73 -6.60 -6.42 5.85
CA GLY A 73 -6.84 -7.83 6.16
C GLY A 73 -8.31 -8.20 6.37
N ILE A 74 -9.07 -7.36 7.07
CA ILE A 74 -10.46 -7.67 7.47
C ILE A 74 -11.44 -7.54 6.30
N VAL A 75 -11.17 -6.65 5.33
CA VAL A 75 -11.97 -6.51 4.10
C VAL A 75 -12.06 -7.85 3.34
N PRO A 76 -10.95 -8.43 2.82
CA PRO A 76 -11.04 -9.69 2.09
C PRO A 76 -11.57 -10.83 2.97
N LEU A 77 -11.22 -10.86 4.27
CA LEU A 77 -11.70 -11.88 5.18
C LEU A 77 -13.24 -11.89 5.30
N ALA A 78 -13.84 -10.73 5.51
CA ALA A 78 -15.29 -10.56 5.64
C ALA A 78 -16.04 -11.02 4.38
N PHE A 79 -15.58 -10.57 3.20
CA PHE A 79 -16.25 -10.86 1.94
C PHE A 79 -15.98 -12.27 1.42
N LEU A 80 -14.80 -12.87 1.65
CA LEU A 80 -14.54 -14.26 1.28
C LEU A 80 -15.39 -15.24 2.10
N LEU A 81 -15.53 -15.01 3.41
CA LEU A 81 -16.31 -15.85 4.32
C LEU A 81 -17.83 -15.60 4.27
N ASP A 82 -18.27 -14.56 3.58
CA ASP A 82 -19.66 -14.07 3.61
C ASP A 82 -20.17 -13.72 5.01
N ASP A 83 -19.28 -13.23 5.88
CA ASP A 83 -19.61 -13.05 7.29
C ASP A 83 -20.24 -11.67 7.54
N GLU A 84 -21.54 -11.65 7.84
CA GLU A 84 -22.30 -10.40 8.05
C GLU A 84 -21.78 -9.58 9.24
N GLY A 85 -21.27 -10.23 10.30
CA GLY A 85 -20.68 -9.55 11.44
C GLY A 85 -19.40 -8.81 11.06
N LEU A 86 -18.51 -9.49 10.31
CA LEU A 86 -17.28 -8.86 9.82
C LEU A 86 -17.55 -7.79 8.76
N LYS A 87 -18.53 -8.01 7.86
CA LYS A 87 -18.95 -7.00 6.88
C LYS A 87 -19.45 -5.75 7.57
N ALA A 88 -20.24 -5.85 8.64
CA ALA A 88 -20.70 -4.69 9.40
C ALA A 88 -19.54 -3.87 9.97
N LYS A 89 -18.50 -4.54 10.49
CA LYS A 89 -17.26 -3.88 10.96
C LYS A 89 -16.55 -3.14 9.84
N VAL A 90 -16.40 -3.79 8.68
CA VAL A 90 -15.79 -3.20 7.47
C VAL A 90 -16.58 -1.99 6.99
N HIS A 91 -17.90 -2.10 6.83
CA HIS A 91 -18.77 -1.02 6.37
C HIS A 91 -18.68 0.20 7.29
N ARG A 92 -18.69 -0.01 8.61
CA ARG A 92 -18.50 1.07 9.58
C ARG A 92 -17.17 1.78 9.38
N TRP A 93 -16.08 1.03 9.32
CA TRP A 93 -14.73 1.61 9.17
C TRP A 93 -14.57 2.39 7.87
N VAL A 94 -15.01 1.83 6.75
CA VAL A 94 -14.93 2.51 5.45
C VAL A 94 -15.81 3.75 5.43
N ALA A 95 -17.03 3.67 5.98
CA ALA A 95 -17.93 4.83 6.07
C ALA A 95 -17.30 5.97 6.89
N GLU A 96 -16.70 5.67 8.04
CA GLU A 96 -15.99 6.68 8.86
C GLU A 96 -14.80 7.30 8.12
N ILE A 97 -13.95 6.48 7.47
CA ILE A 97 -12.80 6.98 6.71
C ILE A 97 -13.26 7.92 5.58
N LEU A 98 -14.28 7.52 4.82
CA LEU A 98 -14.79 8.32 3.71
C LEU A 98 -15.49 9.60 4.19
N ALA A 99 -16.29 9.53 5.26
CA ALA A 99 -17.00 10.68 5.82
C ALA A 99 -16.05 11.72 6.45
N ARG A 100 -14.88 11.28 6.92
CA ARG A 100 -13.86 12.12 7.56
C ARG A 100 -12.76 12.58 6.62
N GLN A 101 -12.81 12.21 5.34
CA GLN A 101 -11.88 12.75 4.37
C GLN A 101 -12.01 14.27 4.32
N ARG A 102 -10.88 14.96 4.45
CA ARG A 102 -10.86 16.41 4.48
C ARG A 102 -11.26 17.02 3.14
N PRO A 103 -11.71 18.28 3.12
CA PRO A 103 -12.07 18.98 1.89
C PRO A 103 -10.95 19.03 0.84
N ASP A 104 -9.69 19.07 1.29
CA ASP A 104 -8.51 19.07 0.45
C ASP A 104 -8.15 17.67 -0.10
N GLY A 105 -8.79 16.60 0.39
CA GLY A 105 -8.56 15.23 -0.05
C GLY A 105 -7.73 14.38 0.91
N TRP A 106 -7.16 14.94 1.98
CA TRP A 106 -6.38 14.15 2.94
C TRP A 106 -7.27 13.16 3.72
N PHE A 107 -6.82 11.91 3.84
CA PHE A 107 -7.44 10.92 4.72
C PHE A 107 -6.80 10.92 6.10
N GLY A 108 -7.62 10.78 7.16
CA GLY A 108 -7.14 10.71 8.54
C GLY A 108 -6.64 12.05 9.08
N THR A 109 -6.01 12.01 10.26
CA THR A 109 -5.46 13.19 10.96
C THR A 109 -4.08 13.59 10.41
N GLU A 110 -3.72 14.88 10.48
CA GLU A 110 -2.38 15.38 10.08
C GLU A 110 -1.31 15.09 11.13
N THR A 111 -1.66 15.18 12.42
CA THR A 111 -0.71 15.13 13.54
C THR A 111 -0.31 13.72 13.97
N ASP A 112 -0.66 12.69 13.19
CA ASP A 112 -0.48 11.28 13.55
C ASP A 112 0.76 10.64 12.91
N THR A 113 1.78 11.47 12.72
CA THR A 113 3.11 10.98 12.43
C THR A 113 3.67 10.39 13.71
N LYS A 114 4.03 9.11 13.68
CA LYS A 114 4.76 8.46 14.77
C LYS A 114 5.95 9.35 15.15
N VAL A 115 6.02 9.77 16.42
CA VAL A 115 7.21 10.47 16.94
C VAL A 115 8.41 9.53 16.82
N SER A 116 9.38 9.90 15.98
CA SER A 116 10.56 9.07 15.75
C SER A 116 11.44 9.02 16.98
N THR A 117 11.88 7.81 17.31
CA THR A 117 12.91 7.57 18.33
C THR A 117 14.31 7.78 17.72
N ASP A 118 15.35 7.93 18.54
CA ASP A 118 16.74 7.98 18.05
C ASP A 118 17.09 6.76 17.17
N LYS A 119 16.52 5.60 17.50
CA LYS A 119 16.68 4.38 16.69
C LYS A 119 16.02 4.50 15.33
N ASP A 120 14.88 5.19 15.23
CA ASP A 120 14.21 5.43 13.96
C ASP A 120 15.02 6.41 13.11
N VAL A 121 15.56 7.47 13.72
CA VAL A 121 16.46 8.41 13.04
C VAL A 121 17.69 7.69 12.48
N ALA A 122 18.39 6.91 13.32
CA ALA A 122 19.61 6.19 12.93
C ALA A 122 19.40 5.14 11.81
N SER A 123 18.17 4.72 11.56
CA SER A 123 17.84 3.68 10.57
C SER A 123 17.02 4.21 9.38
N GLY A 124 16.98 5.53 9.21
CA GLY A 124 16.28 6.20 8.10
C GLY A 124 14.76 6.15 8.19
N ARG A 125 14.20 5.80 9.35
CA ARG A 125 12.76 5.79 9.64
C ARG A 125 12.28 7.08 10.30
N ASP A 126 13.06 8.15 10.18
CA ASP A 126 12.69 9.44 10.72
C ASP A 126 11.43 9.98 10.02
N LEU A 127 10.44 10.34 10.82
CA LEU A 127 9.17 10.96 10.45
C LEU A 127 8.98 12.30 11.18
N SER A 128 9.89 12.66 12.09
CA SER A 128 9.78 13.89 12.89
C SER A 128 9.78 15.16 12.04
N SER A 129 10.38 15.11 10.86
CA SER A 129 10.43 16.19 9.87
C SER A 129 9.57 15.91 8.63
N TYR A 130 8.67 14.92 8.68
CA TYR A 130 7.82 14.55 7.55
C TYR A 130 6.35 14.88 7.86
N PRO A 131 5.92 16.14 7.65
CA PRO A 131 4.64 16.65 8.14
C PRO A 131 3.43 15.86 7.63
N HIS A 132 3.56 15.27 6.44
CA HIS A 132 2.54 14.42 5.84
C HIS A 132 3.19 13.12 5.36
N ASP A 133 3.31 12.12 6.24
CA ASP A 133 3.69 10.77 5.82
C ASP A 133 2.51 10.11 5.07
N PRO A 134 2.59 9.90 3.74
CA PRO A 134 1.48 9.35 2.99
C PRO A 134 1.45 7.82 3.07
N TRP A 135 2.49 7.16 3.62
CA TRP A 135 2.60 5.70 3.58
C TRP A 135 1.39 4.95 4.18
N PRO A 136 0.85 5.31 5.35
CA PRO A 136 -0.36 4.65 5.87
C PRO A 136 -1.56 4.74 4.93
N ARG A 137 -1.65 5.82 4.13
CA ARG A 137 -2.74 6.02 3.18
C ARG A 137 -2.60 5.08 1.98
N TYR A 138 -1.40 4.57 1.67
CA TYR A 138 -1.21 3.56 0.62
C TYR A 138 -2.01 2.29 0.96
N LEU A 139 -1.97 1.90 2.24
CA LEU A 139 -2.71 0.75 2.75
C LEU A 139 -4.22 1.00 2.76
N VAL A 140 -4.64 2.22 3.12
CA VAL A 140 -6.07 2.61 3.05
C VAL A 140 -6.57 2.55 1.61
N LEU A 141 -5.85 3.13 0.65
CA LEU A 141 -6.22 3.07 -0.76
C LEU A 141 -6.35 1.61 -1.22
N LYS A 142 -5.38 0.75 -0.87
CA LYS A 142 -5.44 -0.68 -1.17
C LYS A 142 -6.69 -1.34 -0.58
N ALA A 143 -7.02 -1.09 0.69
CA ALA A 143 -8.22 -1.63 1.32
C ALA A 143 -9.51 -1.10 0.65
N LEU A 144 -9.53 0.18 0.27
CA LEU A 144 -10.66 0.79 -0.44
C LEU A 144 -10.86 0.20 -1.84
N THR A 145 -9.80 -0.12 -2.58
CA THR A 145 -9.93 -0.81 -3.88
C THR A 145 -10.64 -2.15 -3.72
N GLN A 146 -10.24 -2.97 -2.73
CA GLN A 146 -10.86 -4.25 -2.42
C GLN A 146 -12.31 -4.09 -1.99
N TYR A 147 -12.59 -3.10 -1.13
CA TYR A 147 -13.95 -2.80 -0.69
C TYR A 147 -14.86 -2.38 -1.86
N HIS A 148 -14.36 -1.54 -2.77
CA HIS A 148 -15.10 -1.17 -3.97
C HIS A 148 -15.36 -2.38 -4.87
N GLU A 149 -14.39 -3.27 -5.05
CA GLU A 149 -14.59 -4.49 -5.85
C GLU A 149 -15.64 -5.44 -5.24
N ALA A 150 -15.72 -5.51 -3.91
CA ALA A 150 -16.70 -6.37 -3.23
C ALA A 150 -18.11 -5.77 -3.13
N THR A 151 -18.25 -4.43 -3.15
CA THR A 151 -19.51 -3.75 -2.82
C THR A 151 -20.07 -2.87 -3.92
N GLY A 152 -19.23 -2.44 -4.88
CA GLY A 152 -19.59 -1.43 -5.86
C GLY A 152 -19.74 -0.02 -5.28
N ASP A 153 -19.26 0.27 -4.07
CA ASP A 153 -19.42 1.59 -3.44
C ASP A 153 -18.75 2.69 -4.27
N GLY A 154 -19.57 3.47 -4.95
CA GLY A 154 -19.14 4.53 -5.86
C GLY A 154 -18.46 5.72 -5.18
N ARG A 155 -18.49 5.80 -3.84
CA ARG A 155 -17.81 6.88 -3.09
C ARG A 155 -16.29 6.70 -3.05
N VAL A 156 -15.81 5.48 -3.27
CA VAL A 156 -14.37 5.15 -3.21
C VAL A 156 -13.57 5.88 -4.28
N ILE A 157 -13.97 5.76 -5.55
CA ILE A 157 -13.26 6.35 -6.70
C ILE A 157 -13.01 7.87 -6.52
N PRO A 158 -14.02 8.71 -6.25
CA PRO A 158 -13.79 10.14 -6.07
C PRO A 158 -12.98 10.45 -4.81
N ALA A 159 -13.09 9.66 -3.74
CA ALA A 159 -12.28 9.85 -2.53
C ALA A 159 -10.79 9.56 -2.79
N MET A 160 -10.48 8.45 -3.48
CA MET A 160 -9.12 8.15 -3.90
C MET A 160 -8.55 9.25 -4.80
N GLY A 161 -9.33 9.73 -5.78
CA GLY A 161 -8.93 10.80 -6.68
C GLY A 161 -8.57 12.09 -5.96
N ARG A 162 -9.38 12.53 -4.98
CA ARG A 162 -9.07 13.73 -4.18
C ARG A 162 -7.75 13.60 -3.41
N PHE A 163 -7.53 12.47 -2.75
CA PHE A 163 -6.28 12.22 -2.04
C PHE A 163 -5.07 12.23 -2.97
N LEU A 164 -5.17 11.58 -4.13
CA LEU A 164 -4.08 11.49 -5.09
C LEU A 164 -3.75 12.86 -5.72
N ARG A 165 -4.75 13.72 -5.98
CA ARG A 165 -4.51 15.11 -6.41
C ARG A 165 -3.77 15.91 -5.33
N TRP A 166 -4.23 15.82 -4.07
CA TRP A 166 -3.56 16.45 -2.94
C TRP A 166 -2.10 15.99 -2.83
N LEU A 167 -1.86 14.68 -2.98
CA LEU A 167 -0.51 14.12 -2.91
C LEU A 167 0.37 14.61 -4.06
N ASP A 168 -0.16 14.67 -5.27
CA ASP A 168 0.59 15.16 -6.43
C ASP A 168 1.13 16.59 -6.22
N ASP A 169 0.30 17.47 -5.64
CA ASP A 169 0.67 18.84 -5.29
C ASP A 169 1.70 18.90 -4.14
N ASP A 170 1.56 18.03 -3.14
CA ASP A 170 2.46 18.01 -1.97
C ASP A 170 3.86 17.48 -2.33
N LEU A 171 3.95 16.50 -3.24
CA LEU A 171 5.22 15.84 -3.61
C LEU A 171 6.23 16.77 -4.29
N ASP A 172 5.81 17.92 -4.83
CA ASP A 172 6.71 18.93 -5.37
C ASP A 172 7.45 19.70 -4.27
N ARG A 173 6.86 19.77 -3.07
CA ARG A 173 7.41 20.50 -1.91
C ARG A 173 7.98 19.55 -0.86
N HIS A 174 7.36 18.39 -0.70
CA HIS A 174 7.70 17.38 0.28
C HIS A 174 7.86 16.00 -0.40
N PRO A 175 9.00 15.77 -1.08
CA PRO A 175 9.25 14.50 -1.74
C PRO A 175 9.18 13.30 -0.80
N LEU A 176 8.95 12.11 -1.37
CA LEU A 176 8.88 10.85 -0.62
C LEU A 176 10.12 10.61 0.24
N ARG A 177 9.89 10.27 1.51
CA ARG A 177 10.92 9.90 2.48
C ARG A 177 10.53 8.61 3.21
N SER A 178 11.48 8.07 3.99
CA SER A 178 11.22 6.98 4.93
C SER A 178 10.46 5.81 4.29
N TRP A 179 9.43 5.29 4.96
CA TRP A 179 8.58 4.19 4.49
C TRP A 179 7.90 4.49 3.15
N ALA A 180 7.40 5.71 2.94
CA ALA A 180 6.69 6.10 1.74
C ALA A 180 7.57 5.97 0.48
N ARG A 181 8.86 6.32 0.60
CA ARG A 181 9.87 6.15 -0.43
C ARG A 181 10.17 4.69 -0.74
N ILE A 182 10.25 3.85 0.28
CA ILE A 182 10.66 2.45 0.15
C ILE A 182 9.49 1.57 -0.34
N ARG A 183 8.26 1.99 -0.01
CA ARG A 183 7.00 1.30 -0.30
C ARG A 183 6.22 1.95 -1.44
N TRP A 184 6.88 2.73 -2.30
CA TRP A 184 6.25 3.45 -3.41
C TRP A 184 5.38 2.54 -4.30
N ALA A 185 5.81 1.29 -4.52
CA ALA A 185 5.09 0.34 -5.36
C ALA A 185 3.71 -0.06 -4.78
N ASP A 186 3.52 0.01 -3.46
CA ASP A 186 2.23 -0.27 -2.82
C ASP A 186 1.19 0.80 -3.20
N LEU A 187 1.62 2.07 -3.37
CA LEU A 187 0.75 3.14 -3.85
C LEU A 187 0.46 3.00 -5.36
N VAL A 188 1.48 2.73 -6.17
CA VAL A 188 1.35 2.65 -7.63
C VAL A 188 0.34 1.58 -8.05
N VAL A 189 0.24 0.46 -7.33
CA VAL A 189 -0.82 -0.55 -7.56
C VAL A 189 -2.23 0.08 -7.48
N SER A 190 -2.48 0.92 -6.48
CA SER A 190 -3.78 1.57 -6.30
C SER A 190 -4.02 2.68 -7.33
N ILE A 191 -2.97 3.37 -7.77
CA ILE A 191 -3.04 4.38 -8.84
C ILE A 191 -3.37 3.72 -10.17
N HIS A 192 -2.68 2.64 -10.53
CA HIS A 192 -2.98 1.86 -11.74
C HIS A 192 -4.40 1.30 -11.72
N TRP A 193 -4.86 0.82 -10.56
CA TRP A 193 -6.24 0.34 -10.39
C TRP A 193 -7.29 1.45 -10.65
N LEU A 194 -7.01 2.67 -10.20
CA LEU A 194 -7.89 3.82 -10.43
C LEU A 194 -7.84 4.26 -11.89
N HIS A 195 -6.64 4.33 -12.48
CA HIS A 195 -6.45 4.66 -13.89
C HIS A 195 -7.17 3.69 -14.82
N ASP A 196 -7.08 2.37 -14.57
CA ASP A 196 -7.79 1.34 -15.35
C ASP A 196 -9.32 1.54 -15.34
N ARG A 197 -9.88 2.33 -14.40
CA ARG A 197 -11.30 2.63 -14.26
C ARG A 197 -11.70 4.03 -14.74
N THR A 198 -10.84 5.02 -14.58
CA THR A 198 -11.15 6.42 -14.92
C THR A 198 -10.59 6.86 -16.27
N GLY A 199 -9.51 6.22 -16.73
CA GLY A 199 -8.77 6.63 -17.93
C GLY A 199 -8.08 7.99 -17.80
N GLU A 200 -7.87 8.50 -16.59
CA GLU A 200 -7.28 9.82 -16.36
C GLU A 200 -5.74 9.77 -16.37
N ASP A 201 -5.11 10.31 -17.40
CA ASP A 201 -3.64 10.25 -17.61
C ASP A 201 -2.80 10.90 -16.49
N TRP A 202 -3.35 11.88 -15.76
CA TRP A 202 -2.64 12.52 -14.65
C TRP A 202 -2.27 11.51 -13.54
N LEU A 203 -3.01 10.40 -13.43
CA LEU A 203 -2.68 9.31 -12.52
C LEU A 203 -1.36 8.63 -12.90
N LEU A 204 -1.10 8.43 -14.20
CA LEU A 204 0.16 7.86 -14.65
C LEU A 204 1.32 8.84 -14.47
N ALA A 205 1.08 10.15 -14.68
CA ALA A 205 2.07 11.18 -14.38
C ALA A 205 2.45 11.18 -12.89
N LEU A 206 1.47 11.10 -11.99
CA LEU A 206 1.70 10.96 -10.56
C LEU A 206 2.45 9.67 -10.22
N ALA A 207 2.08 8.53 -10.81
CA ALA A 207 2.81 7.26 -10.61
C ALA A 207 4.29 7.37 -11.03
N ALA A 208 4.59 8.09 -12.12
CA ALA A 208 5.96 8.35 -12.55
C ALA A 208 6.72 9.24 -11.56
N LYS A 209 6.11 10.31 -11.05
CA LYS A 209 6.67 11.16 -9.99
C LYS A 209 6.99 10.34 -8.74
N ILE A 210 6.08 9.47 -8.31
CA ILE A 210 6.27 8.56 -7.17
C ILE A 210 7.40 7.57 -7.41
N HIS A 211 7.49 6.99 -8.61
CA HIS A 211 8.57 6.07 -8.97
C HIS A 211 9.94 6.78 -8.96
N GLU A 212 10.02 7.99 -9.52
CA GLU A 212 11.25 8.80 -9.53
C GLU A 212 11.73 9.14 -8.12
N GLN A 213 10.82 9.51 -7.22
CA GLN A 213 11.15 9.78 -5.82
C GLN A 213 11.36 8.50 -4.98
N GLY A 214 10.95 7.36 -5.50
CA GLY A 214 11.02 6.05 -4.86
C GLY A 214 12.44 5.49 -4.72
N PHE A 215 12.57 4.41 -3.96
CA PHE A 215 13.82 3.65 -3.90
C PHE A 215 13.99 2.76 -5.14
N ASP A 216 15.18 2.80 -5.74
CA ASP A 216 15.58 1.97 -6.88
C ASP A 216 15.85 0.53 -6.46
N TRP A 217 14.77 -0.24 -6.30
CA TRP A 217 14.83 -1.67 -5.99
C TRP A 217 15.51 -2.49 -7.09
N ARG A 218 15.32 -2.12 -8.36
CA ARG A 218 15.93 -2.81 -9.50
C ARG A 218 17.46 -2.70 -9.44
N GLY A 219 17.99 -1.49 -9.27
CA GLY A 219 19.42 -1.26 -9.12
C GLY A 219 19.98 -1.79 -7.80
N HIS A 220 19.20 -1.77 -6.72
CA HIS A 220 19.60 -2.37 -5.44
C HIS A 220 19.88 -3.87 -5.60
N PHE A 221 18.94 -4.64 -6.14
CA PHE A 221 19.12 -6.09 -6.36
C PHE A 221 20.00 -6.45 -7.55
N ALA A 222 20.27 -5.52 -8.48
CA ALA A 222 21.29 -5.75 -9.51
C ALA A 222 22.71 -5.81 -8.92
N ARG A 223 22.97 -5.07 -7.83
CA ARG A 223 24.25 -5.09 -7.09
C ARG A 223 24.21 -6.12 -5.95
N PHE A 224 23.08 -6.15 -5.25
CA PHE A 224 22.76 -6.94 -4.07
C PHE A 224 23.90 -6.98 -3.04
N PRO A 225 24.05 -5.92 -2.21
CA PRO A 225 25.18 -5.79 -1.30
C PRO A 225 25.11 -6.74 -0.10
N GLN A 226 23.90 -7.12 0.36
CA GLN A 226 23.70 -7.93 1.57
C GLN A 226 23.70 -9.43 1.26
N ARG A 227 24.88 -9.99 0.97
CA ARG A 227 25.06 -11.44 0.70
C ARG A 227 25.43 -12.26 1.93
N GLU A 228 25.65 -11.58 3.05
CA GLU A 228 26.00 -12.15 4.34
C GLU A 228 25.08 -11.57 5.42
N ARG A 229 25.13 -12.17 6.62
CA ARG A 229 24.33 -11.69 7.76
C ARG A 229 24.67 -10.24 8.08
N SER A 230 23.69 -9.36 7.93
CA SER A 230 23.87 -7.94 8.24
C SER A 230 24.13 -7.70 9.73
N MET A 231 25.10 -6.83 10.00
CA MET A 231 25.43 -6.34 11.33
C MET A 231 24.35 -5.35 11.82
N ARG A 232 24.36 -5.01 13.11
CA ARG A 232 23.29 -4.17 13.68
C ARG A 232 23.34 -2.74 13.16
N GLU A 233 24.55 -2.27 12.88
CA GLU A 233 24.90 -0.93 12.42
C GLU A 233 24.52 -0.71 10.96
N GLU A 234 24.38 -1.79 10.19
CA GLU A 234 23.98 -1.77 8.78
C GLU A 234 22.45 -1.75 8.61
N ARG A 235 21.69 -1.78 9.72
CA ARG A 235 20.24 -1.92 9.68
C ARG A 235 19.55 -0.61 9.35
N ASP A 236 19.02 -0.53 8.14
CA ASP A 236 18.15 0.54 7.69
C ASP A 236 16.90 0.00 6.98
N LEU A 237 16.17 0.88 6.30
CA LEU A 237 14.99 0.49 5.51
C LEU A 237 15.34 -0.38 4.28
N THR A 238 16.56 -0.33 3.76
CA THR A 238 17.02 -1.11 2.60
C THR A 238 17.45 -2.52 3.00
N THR A 239 17.92 -2.73 4.23
CA THR A 239 18.23 -4.07 4.76
C THR A 239 17.07 -4.69 5.55
N HIS A 240 15.94 -3.98 5.67
CA HIS A 240 14.77 -4.46 6.40
C HIS A 240 14.14 -5.65 5.65
N VAL A 241 14.04 -6.82 6.30
CA VAL A 241 13.61 -8.08 5.67
C VAL A 241 12.26 -7.96 4.95
N VAL A 242 11.28 -7.29 5.56
CA VAL A 242 9.95 -7.14 4.95
C VAL A 242 10.00 -6.20 3.74
N ASN A 243 10.91 -5.23 3.72
CA ASN A 243 11.02 -4.32 2.57
C ASN A 243 11.63 -5.05 1.38
N ASN A 244 12.65 -5.89 1.62
CA ASN A 244 13.25 -6.76 0.61
C ASN A 244 12.25 -7.78 0.06
N ALA A 245 11.49 -8.47 0.93
CA ALA A 245 10.45 -9.40 0.49
C ALA A 245 9.36 -8.69 -0.35
N MET A 246 8.98 -7.48 0.02
CA MET A 246 7.98 -6.70 -0.70
C MET A 246 8.53 -6.07 -1.99
N ALA A 247 9.85 -5.88 -2.10
CA ALA A 247 10.52 -5.32 -3.28
C ALA A 247 10.34 -6.18 -4.54
N ILE A 248 10.07 -7.49 -4.39
CA ILE A 248 9.82 -8.42 -5.51
C ILE A 248 8.74 -7.85 -6.46
N LYS A 249 7.71 -7.21 -5.91
CA LYS A 249 6.62 -6.65 -6.71
C LYS A 249 7.02 -5.43 -7.52
N ALA A 250 8.00 -4.65 -7.05
CA ALA A 250 8.22 -3.29 -7.51
C ALA A 250 8.52 -3.20 -9.02
N PRO A 251 9.43 -4.02 -9.59
CA PRO A 251 9.63 -4.04 -11.04
C PRO A 251 8.40 -4.55 -11.80
N GLY A 252 7.68 -5.55 -11.26
CA GLY A 252 6.48 -6.08 -11.91
C GLY A 252 5.33 -5.08 -11.98
N VAL A 253 5.17 -4.26 -10.93
CA VAL A 253 4.20 -3.15 -10.90
C VAL A 253 4.63 -2.08 -11.91
N TRP A 254 5.90 -1.67 -11.91
CA TRP A 254 6.38 -0.61 -12.81
C TRP A 254 6.36 -1.02 -14.28
N TYR A 255 6.64 -2.29 -14.59
CA TYR A 255 6.60 -2.85 -15.95
C TYR A 255 5.31 -2.51 -16.69
N ARG A 256 4.16 -2.47 -15.99
CA ARG A 256 2.88 -2.10 -16.63
C ARG A 256 2.93 -0.70 -17.24
N GLN A 257 3.67 0.23 -16.65
CA GLN A 257 3.77 1.61 -17.13
C GLN A 257 5.01 1.85 -17.97
N SER A 258 6.16 1.25 -17.60
CA SER A 258 7.41 1.45 -18.34
C SER A 258 7.43 0.72 -19.68
N GLY A 259 6.78 -0.45 -19.75
CA GLY A 259 6.93 -1.38 -20.88
C GLY A 259 8.35 -1.93 -21.05
N ASP A 260 9.30 -1.63 -20.15
CA ASP A 260 10.70 -2.04 -20.25
C ASP A 260 10.84 -3.52 -19.89
N PRO A 261 11.22 -4.41 -20.84
CA PRO A 261 11.41 -5.83 -20.55
C PRO A 261 12.39 -6.10 -19.41
N ALA A 262 13.31 -5.18 -19.12
CA ALA A 262 14.25 -5.34 -18.03
C ALA A 262 13.61 -5.23 -16.63
N ASP A 263 12.45 -4.59 -16.49
CA ASP A 263 11.67 -4.60 -15.24
C ASP A 263 11.06 -5.99 -14.98
N ARG A 264 10.58 -6.66 -16.04
CA ARG A 264 10.13 -8.05 -15.95
C ARG A 264 11.27 -8.99 -15.53
N VAL A 265 12.45 -8.81 -16.11
CA VAL A 265 13.65 -9.58 -15.72
C VAL A 265 14.07 -9.28 -14.28
N ALA A 266 13.97 -8.02 -13.84
CA ALA A 266 14.35 -7.62 -12.50
C ALA A 266 13.52 -8.32 -11.42
N ALA A 267 12.19 -8.50 -11.62
CA ALA A 267 11.35 -9.22 -10.66
C ALA A 267 11.88 -10.65 -10.39
N HIS A 268 12.28 -11.38 -11.44
CA HIS A 268 12.89 -12.71 -11.31
C HIS A 268 14.27 -12.68 -10.67
N ARG A 269 15.08 -11.65 -10.96
CA ARG A 269 16.38 -11.46 -10.31
C ARG A 269 16.23 -11.27 -8.81
N ILE A 270 15.29 -10.41 -8.37
CA ILE A 270 15.04 -10.18 -6.94
C ILE A 270 14.74 -11.50 -6.22
N ILE A 271 13.85 -12.33 -6.78
CA ILE A 271 13.53 -13.65 -6.22
C ILE A 271 14.80 -14.52 -6.13
N SER A 272 15.58 -14.59 -7.20
CA SER A 272 16.78 -15.42 -7.26
C SER A 272 17.86 -15.02 -6.25
N GLU A 273 18.05 -13.70 -6.03
CA GLU A 273 18.99 -13.19 -5.04
C GLU A 273 18.51 -13.48 -3.61
N LEU A 274 17.20 -13.33 -3.34
CA LEU A 274 16.63 -13.66 -2.05
C LEU A 274 16.75 -15.16 -1.76
N ASP A 275 16.33 -16.04 -2.67
CA ASP A 275 16.42 -17.50 -2.49
C ASP A 275 17.86 -17.99 -2.27
N ARG A 276 18.86 -17.28 -2.80
CA ARG A 276 20.27 -17.65 -2.68
C ARG A 276 20.88 -17.23 -1.34
N TYR A 277 20.46 -16.10 -0.79
CA TYR A 277 21.16 -15.44 0.31
C TYR A 277 20.32 -15.22 1.57
N HIS A 278 19.01 -15.49 1.55
CA HIS A 278 18.05 -15.28 2.64
C HIS A 278 17.17 -16.51 2.87
#